data_AF-A0A6A2XN12-F1
#
_entry.id   AF-A0A6A2XN12-F1
#
_cell.length_a   1.000
_cell.length_b   1.000
_cell.length_c   1.000
_cell.angle_alpha   90.00
_cell.angle_beta   90.00
_cell.angle_gamma   90.00
#
_symmetry.space_group_name_H-M   'P 1'
#
loop_
_entity.id
_entity.type
_entity.pdbx_description
1 polymer ?
#
loop_
_entity_poly.entity_id
_entity_poly.type
_entity_poly.pdbx_seq_one_letter_code
_entity_poly.pdbx_strand_id
1 'polypeptide(L)'
;MTVVYLLQDCPDQFNLVKHVVERLEYKVKMVRITERVVNTYFAKLYFTKPGENDAISVDARPSDAINVANRCKAPIYVSKRILLEDAIRIGYGMGRVCDRKSTYDVLLDSAAGGPDLLTEELNLVRNIDLAVEEERYNDAALLRDKLMKLRHSSDDQ
;
A
#
# COMPACT_ATOMS: atom_id res chain seq x y z
N MET A 1 -30.39 -29.74 -2.29
CA MET A 1 -29.41 -28.82 -2.90
C MET A 1 -28.26 -28.68 -1.91
N THR A 2 -27.20 -29.46 -2.07
CA THR A 2 -26.07 -29.48 -1.13
C THR A 2 -25.16 -28.31 -1.50
N VAL A 3 -25.14 -27.28 -0.66
CA VAL A 3 -24.17 -26.19 -0.78
C VAL A 3 -22.83 -26.73 -0.29
N VAL A 4 -22.00 -27.17 -1.22
CA VAL A 4 -20.60 -27.49 -0.94
C VAL A 4 -19.87 -26.17 -0.84
N TYR A 5 -19.67 -25.66 0.37
CA TYR A 5 -18.69 -24.61 0.61
C TYR A 5 -17.33 -25.22 0.32
N LEU A 6 -16.72 -24.86 -0.81
CA LEU A 6 -15.28 -25.00 -0.99
C LEU A 6 -14.62 -23.97 -0.05
N LEU A 7 -14.56 -24.31 1.24
CA LEU A 7 -13.65 -23.66 2.17
C LEU A 7 -12.26 -24.07 1.71
N GLN A 8 -11.67 -23.21 0.89
CA GLN A 8 -10.31 -23.33 0.44
C GLN A 8 -9.39 -23.05 1.63
N ASP A 9 -9.33 -24.01 2.56
CA ASP A 9 -8.25 -24.12 3.53
C ASP A 9 -7.01 -24.63 2.78
N CYS A 10 -6.50 -23.83 1.85
CA CYS A 10 -5.14 -24.05 1.38
C CYS A 10 -4.23 -23.91 2.61
N PRO A 11 -3.45 -24.95 2.97
CA PRO A 11 -2.55 -24.87 4.09
C PRO A 11 -1.47 -23.83 3.77
N ASP A 12 -1.64 -22.65 4.34
CA ASP A 12 -0.70 -21.55 4.28
C ASP A 12 0.44 -21.81 5.28
N GLN A 13 1.65 -21.33 4.98
CA GLN A 13 2.81 -21.43 5.87
C GLN A 13 2.50 -20.86 7.28
N PHE A 14 1.64 -19.85 7.36
CA PHE A 14 1.22 -19.27 8.65
C PHE A 14 0.25 -20.19 9.42
N ASN A 15 -0.52 -21.04 8.74
CA ASN A 15 -1.34 -22.07 9.40
C ASN A 15 -0.45 -23.18 9.97
N LEU A 16 0.63 -23.57 9.25
CA LEU A 16 1.62 -24.51 9.78
C LEU A 16 2.23 -23.98 11.08
N VAL A 17 2.69 -22.73 11.10
CA VAL A 17 3.28 -22.11 12.30
C VAL A 17 2.29 -22.10 13.45
N LYS A 18 1.02 -21.75 13.20
CA LYS A 18 -0.03 -21.79 14.21
C LYS A 18 -0.19 -23.20 14.81
N HIS A 19 -0.33 -24.23 13.96
CA HIS A 19 -0.50 -25.60 14.42
C HIS A 19 0.72 -26.11 15.19
N VAL A 20 1.94 -25.77 14.77
CA VAL A 20 3.17 -26.14 15.50
C VAL A 20 3.18 -25.52 16.89
N VAL A 21 2.86 -24.22 17.00
CA VAL A 21 2.80 -23.51 18.28
C VAL A 21 1.75 -24.12 19.22
N GLU A 22 0.56 -24.46 18.69
CA GLU A 22 -0.51 -25.12 19.44
C GLU A 22 -0.11 -26.53 19.91
N ARG A 23 0.58 -27.31 19.07
CA ARG A 23 1.06 -28.66 19.41
C ARG A 23 2.17 -28.67 20.44
N LEU A 24 2.97 -27.60 20.51
CA LEU A 24 4.00 -27.41 21.53
C LEU A 24 3.43 -26.80 22.82
N GLU A 25 2.10 -26.64 22.92
CA GLU A 25 1.40 -26.04 24.07
C GLU A 25 1.78 -24.58 24.34
N TYR A 26 2.32 -23.87 23.35
CA TYR A 26 2.59 -22.44 23.45
C TYR A 26 1.42 -21.61 22.92
N LYS A 27 1.33 -20.37 23.39
CA LYS A 27 0.41 -19.36 22.86
C LYS A 27 1.18 -18.12 22.42
N VAL A 28 0.79 -17.54 21.29
CA VAL A 28 1.31 -16.24 20.85
C VAL A 28 0.70 -15.18 21.76
N LYS A 29 1.53 -14.58 22.63
CA LYS A 29 1.11 -13.54 23.57
C LYS A 29 0.89 -12.22 22.85
N MET A 30 1.87 -11.83 22.05
CA MET A 30 1.88 -10.54 21.36
C MET A 30 2.94 -10.51 20.27
N VAL A 31 2.78 -9.56 19.35
CA VAL A 31 3.78 -9.20 18.34
C VAL A 31 4.19 -7.75 18.57
N ARG A 32 5.49 -7.46 18.54
CA ARG A 32 6.04 -6.11 18.67
C ARG A 32 6.87 -5.74 17.46
N ILE A 33 6.54 -4.64 16.80
CA ILE A 33 7.43 -3.98 15.84
C ILE A 33 8.37 -3.07 16.65
N THR A 34 9.65 -3.42 16.68
CA THR A 34 10.61 -2.88 17.64
C THR A 34 11.31 -1.63 17.12
N GLU A 35 11.98 -1.75 15.97
CA GLU A 35 12.83 -0.70 15.42
C GLU A 35 12.85 -0.71 13.90
N ARG A 36 13.29 0.42 13.35
CA ARG A 36 13.59 0.60 11.94
C ARG A 36 15.08 0.95 11.82
N VAL A 37 15.80 0.20 11.00
CA VAL A 37 17.19 0.50 10.65
C VAL A 37 17.23 0.81 9.16
N VAL A 38 17.61 2.04 8.81
CA VAL A 38 17.57 2.58 7.44
C VAL A 38 16.15 2.53 6.87
N ASN A 39 15.80 1.46 6.14
CA ASN A 39 14.49 1.25 5.52
C ASN A 39 13.90 -0.12 5.87
N THR A 40 14.48 -0.84 6.83
CA THR A 40 14.05 -2.18 7.22
C THR A 40 13.50 -2.16 8.64
N TYR A 41 12.25 -2.59 8.78
CA TYR A 41 11.61 -2.76 10.09
C TYR A 41 11.89 -4.16 10.63
N PHE A 42 12.04 -4.24 11.95
CA PHE A 42 12.20 -5.47 12.69
C PHE A 42 11.01 -5.73 13.61
N ALA A 43 10.62 -6.99 13.72
CA ALA A 43 9.57 -7.42 14.61
C ALA A 43 10.00 -8.60 15.47
N LYS A 44 9.40 -8.70 16.66
CA LYS A 44 9.57 -9.80 17.60
C LYS A 44 8.22 -10.41 17.94
N LEU A 45 8.12 -11.72 17.84
CA LEU A 45 6.99 -12.50 18.34
C LEU A 45 7.30 -12.97 19.75
N TYR A 46 6.33 -12.87 20.64
CA TYR A 46 6.43 -13.36 22.01
C TYR A 46 5.48 -14.53 22.21
N PHE A 47 6.04 -15.66 22.61
CA PHE A 47 5.31 -16.88 22.95
C PHE A 47 5.33 -17.08 24.46
N THR A 48 4.26 -17.62 25.02
CA THR A 48 4.16 -17.93 26.44
C THR A 48 3.50 -19.30 26.60
N LYS A 49 3.96 -20.06 27.59
CA LYS A 49 3.36 -21.34 27.95
C LYS A 49 2.35 -21.10 29.09
N PRO A 50 1.17 -21.73 29.07
CA PRO A 50 0.23 -21.62 30.18
C PRO A 50 0.88 -22.14 31.48
N GLY A 51 0.98 -21.29 32.48
CA GLY A 51 1.59 -21.60 33.78
C GLY A 51 3.02 -21.11 33.96
N GLU A 52 3.68 -20.62 32.90
CA GLU A 52 5.02 -20.01 32.97
C GLU A 52 4.94 -18.51 32.70
N ASN A 53 5.70 -17.73 33.49
CA ASN A 53 5.84 -16.29 33.26
C ASN A 53 6.90 -15.95 32.21
N ASP A 54 7.73 -16.91 31.83
CA ASP A 54 8.78 -16.71 30.85
C ASP A 54 8.18 -16.63 29.45
N ALA A 55 8.58 -15.58 28.74
CA ALA A 55 8.17 -15.33 27.37
C ALA A 55 9.34 -15.57 26.43
N ILE A 56 9.18 -16.49 25.49
CA ILE A 56 10.17 -16.74 24.44
C ILE A 56 9.98 -15.69 23.36
N SER A 57 11.05 -14.98 23.01
CA SER A 57 11.04 -14.02 21.91
C SER A 57 11.70 -14.60 20.67
N VAL A 58 11.05 -14.49 19.52
CA VAL A 58 11.60 -14.89 18.21
C VAL A 58 11.61 -13.69 17.27
N ASP A 59 12.74 -13.46 16.62
CA ASP A 59 12.87 -12.42 15.60
C ASP A 59 12.15 -12.82 14.30
N ALA A 60 11.43 -11.87 13.70
CA ALA A 60 10.74 -12.06 12.45
C ALA A 60 10.66 -10.77 11.63
N ARG A 61 10.42 -10.92 10.33
CA ARG A 61 10.07 -9.78 9.49
C ARG A 61 8.67 -9.27 9.87
N PRO A 62 8.40 -7.96 9.76
CA PRO A 62 7.12 -7.36 10.12
C PRO A 62 5.94 -7.98 9.36
N SER A 63 6.09 -8.29 8.07
CA SER A 63 5.05 -8.93 7.26
C SER A 63 4.64 -10.29 7.84
N ASP A 64 5.63 -11.10 8.19
CA ASP A 64 5.43 -12.45 8.69
C ASP A 64 4.82 -12.41 10.11
N ALA A 65 5.31 -11.49 10.94
CA ALA A 65 4.83 -11.28 12.30
C ALA A 65 3.36 -10.81 12.34
N ILE A 66 2.96 -9.90 11.44
CA ILE A 66 1.57 -9.44 11.31
C ILE A 66 0.66 -10.58 10.85
N ASN A 67 1.10 -11.40 9.88
CA ASN A 67 0.33 -12.53 9.40
C ASN A 67 0.11 -13.58 10.50
N VAL A 68 1.15 -13.90 11.26
CA VAL A 68 1.03 -14.80 12.43
C VAL A 68 0.10 -14.20 13.49
N ALA A 69 0.22 -12.90 13.79
CA ALA A 69 -0.68 -12.23 14.74
C ALA A 69 -2.14 -12.31 14.30
N ASN A 70 -2.44 -12.08 13.02
CA ASN A 70 -3.78 -12.15 12.46
C ASN A 70 -4.39 -13.56 12.55
N ARG A 71 -3.59 -14.60 12.29
CA ARG A 71 -4.00 -16.01 12.36
C ARG A 71 -4.21 -16.49 13.80
N CYS A 72 -3.34 -16.09 14.71
CA CYS A 72 -3.37 -16.45 16.13
C CYS A 72 -4.26 -15.52 16.97
N LYS A 73 -4.85 -14.49 16.37
CA LYS A 73 -5.65 -13.44 17.06
C LYS A 73 -4.89 -12.79 18.22
N ALA A 74 -3.59 -12.54 18.01
CA ALA A 74 -2.73 -11.90 18.99
C ALA A 74 -2.68 -10.37 18.79
N PRO A 75 -2.54 -9.58 19.86
CA PRO A 75 -2.38 -8.14 19.77
C PRO A 75 -1.05 -7.76 19.12
N ILE A 76 -1.09 -6.69 18.31
CA ILE A 76 0.08 -6.11 17.65
C ILE A 76 0.42 -4.79 18.35
N TYR A 77 1.67 -4.63 18.73
CA TYR A 77 2.22 -3.42 19.33
C TYR A 77 3.31 -2.83 18.46
N VAL A 78 3.41 -1.51 18.46
CA VAL A 78 4.41 -0.77 17.69
C VAL A 78 5.16 0.16 18.63
N SER A 79 6.47 0.26 18.44
CA SER A 79 7.31 1.20 19.18
C SER A 79 6.86 2.64 18.92
N LYS A 80 6.78 3.45 19.99
CA LYS A 80 6.40 4.87 19.91
C LYS A 80 7.30 5.67 18.97
N ARG A 81 8.57 5.29 18.86
CA ARG A 81 9.55 5.97 17.98
C ARG A 81 9.15 5.86 16.51
N ILE A 82 8.84 4.64 16.07
CA ILE A 82 8.37 4.37 14.70
C ILE A 82 7.05 5.11 14.44
N LEU A 83 6.14 5.11 15.41
CA LEU A 83 4.88 5.84 15.28
C LEU A 83 5.08 7.35 15.14
N LEU A 84 6.07 7.93 15.80
CA LEU A 84 6.32 9.38 15.72
C LEU A 84 7.07 9.79 14.44
N GLU A 85 7.95 8.93 13.95
CA GLU A 85 8.79 9.20 12.79
C GLU A 85 8.05 8.93 11.47
N ASP A 86 7.30 7.82 11.40
CA ASP A 86 6.78 7.28 10.13
C ASP A 86 5.26 7.18 10.05
N ALA A 87 4.51 7.38 11.16
CA ALA A 87 3.06 7.24 11.08
C ALA A 87 2.41 8.40 10.32
N ILE A 88 1.62 8.04 9.32
CA ILE A 88 0.78 8.98 8.58
C ILE A 88 -0.61 8.97 9.21
N ARG A 89 -1.08 10.13 9.65
CA ARG A 89 -2.46 10.28 10.13
C ARG A 89 -3.38 10.38 8.91
N ILE A 90 -4.11 9.32 8.61
CA ILE A 90 -5.14 9.34 7.57
C ILE A 90 -6.35 10.09 8.12
N GLY A 91 -6.49 11.36 7.73
CA GLY A 91 -7.64 12.18 8.07
C GLY A 91 -8.78 11.95 7.09
N TYR A 92 -9.82 11.22 7.50
CA TYR A 92 -11.09 11.19 6.77
C TYR A 92 -11.88 12.46 7.14
N GLY A 93 -11.64 13.55 6.41
CA GLY A 93 -12.41 14.80 6.53
C GLY A 93 -11.66 15.99 7.15
N MET A 94 -11.67 17.11 6.42
CA MET A 94 -11.41 18.50 6.80
C MET A 94 -10.57 18.76 8.08
N GLY A 95 -9.28 19.07 7.91
CA GLY A 95 -8.44 19.60 8.98
C GLY A 95 -6.95 19.42 8.72
N ARG A 96 -6.38 20.30 7.90
CA ARG A 96 -4.92 20.35 7.69
C ARG A 96 -4.25 20.92 8.93
N VAL A 97 -3.52 20.07 9.64
CA VAL A 97 -2.27 20.49 10.30
C VAL A 97 -1.23 19.47 9.86
N CYS A 98 -0.38 19.87 8.93
CA CYS A 98 0.75 19.07 8.48
C CYS A 98 2.02 19.82 8.89
N ASP A 99 2.73 19.29 9.87
CA ASP A 99 4.14 19.59 10.07
C ASP A 99 4.92 18.29 9.92
N ARG A 100 5.13 17.88 8.65
CA ARG A 100 6.33 17.20 8.14
C ARG A 100 6.13 16.80 6.68
N LYS A 101 7.10 17.19 5.85
CA LYS A 101 7.18 16.86 4.43
C LYS A 101 7.40 15.36 4.24
N SER A 102 6.45 14.66 3.64
CA SER A 102 6.67 13.31 3.10
C SER A 102 7.54 13.43 1.84
N THR A 103 8.54 12.55 1.73
CA THR A 103 9.47 12.47 0.57
C THR A 103 8.78 12.00 -0.73
N TYR A 104 7.47 11.74 -0.68
CA TYR A 104 6.61 11.57 -1.85
C TYR A 104 5.23 12.12 -1.49
N ASP A 105 5.18 13.44 -1.28
CA ASP A 105 3.91 14.14 -1.41
C ASP A 105 3.59 14.16 -2.91
N VAL A 106 2.61 13.38 -3.34
CA VAL A 106 2.06 13.41 -4.71
C VAL A 106 1.18 14.66 -4.89
N LEU A 107 1.50 15.73 -4.17
CA LEU A 107 1.16 17.08 -4.53
C LEU A 107 2.28 17.55 -5.43
N LEU A 108 2.21 17.13 -6.69
CA LEU A 108 2.87 17.87 -7.77
C LEU A 108 2.57 19.35 -7.55
N ASP A 109 3.63 20.12 -7.43
CA ASP A 109 3.61 21.57 -7.43
C ASP A 109 2.67 22.07 -8.54
N SER A 110 1.45 22.48 -8.17
CA SER A 110 0.74 23.48 -8.95
C SER A 110 1.43 24.81 -8.72
N ALA A 111 2.55 25.01 -9.42
CA ALA A 111 3.24 26.28 -9.49
C ALA A 111 3.33 26.75 -10.95
N ALA A 112 2.87 28.00 -11.11
CA ALA A 112 2.83 28.86 -12.30
C ALA A 112 1.72 28.59 -13.33
N GLY A 113 0.80 29.55 -13.42
CA GLY A 113 -0.31 29.58 -14.38
C GLY A 113 0.16 29.75 -15.83
N GLY A 114 0.37 28.62 -16.50
CA GLY A 114 0.37 28.50 -17.96
C GLY A 114 -0.31 27.19 -18.37
N PRO A 115 -0.88 27.09 -19.58
CA PRO A 115 -1.37 25.81 -20.08
C PRO A 115 -0.15 24.89 -20.25
N ASP A 116 -0.10 23.85 -19.43
CA ASP A 116 0.92 22.82 -19.51
C ASP A 116 0.77 22.03 -20.81
N LEU A 117 1.86 21.85 -21.56
CA LEU A 117 1.87 21.14 -22.83
C LEU A 117 1.33 19.71 -22.69
N LEU A 118 1.63 19.04 -21.58
CA LEU A 118 1.11 17.70 -21.29
C LEU A 118 -0.41 17.71 -21.08
N THR A 119 -0.94 18.78 -20.47
CA THR A 119 -2.39 18.93 -20.27
C THR A 119 -3.12 19.15 -21.61
N GLU A 120 -2.51 19.90 -22.53
CA GLU A 120 -3.05 20.09 -23.88
C GLU A 120 -3.05 18.77 -24.68
N GLU A 121 -1.97 18.00 -24.64
CA GLU A 121 -1.91 16.68 -25.29
C GLU A 121 -3.02 15.74 -24.76
N LEU A 122 -3.17 15.66 -23.44
CA LEU A 122 -4.20 14.81 -22.82
C LEU A 122 -5.61 15.21 -23.22
N ASN A 123 -5.87 16.51 -23.38
CA ASN A 123 -7.15 17.03 -23.86
C ASN A 123 -7.41 16.60 -25.31
N LEU A 124 -6.39 16.68 -26.18
CA LEU A 124 -6.51 16.25 -27.57
C LEU A 124 -6.77 14.75 -27.69
N VAL A 125 -6.05 13.92 -26.94
CA VAL A 125 -6.27 12.45 -26.93
C VAL A 125 -7.70 12.13 -26.53
N ARG A 126 -8.20 12.72 -25.44
CA ARG A 126 -9.57 12.55 -24.99
C ARG A 126 -10.60 12.97 -26.05
N ASN A 127 -10.36 14.06 -26.77
CA ASN A 127 -11.27 14.53 -27.82
C ASN A 127 -11.24 13.63 -29.07
N ILE A 128 -10.12 12.98 -29.38
CA ILE A 128 -10.03 11.97 -30.45
C ILE A 128 -10.90 10.77 -30.07
N ASP A 129 -10.79 10.27 -28.84
CA ASP A 129 -11.58 9.13 -28.38
C ASP A 129 -13.09 9.41 -28.47
N LEU A 130 -13.51 10.60 -28.01
CA LEU A 130 -14.91 11.04 -28.11
C LEU A 130 -15.38 11.15 -29.57
N ALA A 131 -14.55 11.67 -30.48
CA ALA A 131 -14.92 11.78 -31.90
C ALA A 131 -14.99 10.40 -32.60
N VAL A 132 -14.20 9.43 -32.16
CA VAL A 132 -14.28 8.03 -32.63
C VAL A 132 -15.57 7.38 -32.14
N GLU A 133 -15.93 7.57 -30.86
CA GLU A 133 -17.20 7.09 -30.31
C GLU A 133 -18.43 7.72 -30.99
N GLU A 134 -18.35 9.00 -31.37
CA GLU A 134 -19.39 9.71 -32.11
C GLU A 134 -19.41 9.42 -33.64
N GLU A 135 -18.57 8.49 -34.14
CA GLU A 135 -18.41 8.16 -35.56
C GLU A 135 -18.01 9.36 -36.46
N ARG A 136 -17.41 10.41 -35.87
CA ARG A 136 -16.94 11.62 -36.54
C ARG A 136 -15.47 11.49 -36.95
N TYR A 137 -15.21 10.56 -37.85
CA TYR A 137 -13.84 10.19 -38.24
C TYR A 137 -13.03 11.33 -38.88
N ASN A 138 -13.68 12.26 -39.59
CA ASN A 138 -13.02 13.42 -40.18
C ASN A 138 -12.45 14.36 -39.11
N ASP A 139 -13.18 14.55 -38.02
CA ASP A 139 -12.76 15.42 -36.91
C ASP A 139 -11.66 14.73 -36.07
N ALA A 140 -11.79 13.41 -35.85
CA ALA A 140 -10.77 12.60 -35.19
C ALA A 140 -9.43 12.66 -35.95
N ALA A 141 -9.45 12.60 -37.29
CA ALA A 141 -8.25 12.72 -38.11
C ALA A 141 -7.55 14.08 -37.96
N LEU A 142 -8.33 15.18 -37.98
CA LEU A 142 -7.82 16.53 -37.74
C LEU A 142 -7.17 16.68 -36.36
N LEU A 143 -7.81 16.14 -35.32
CA LEU A 143 -7.30 16.17 -33.95
C LEU A 143 -6.03 15.33 -33.81
N ARG A 144 -5.94 14.17 -34.47
CA ARG A 144 -4.73 13.33 -34.53
C ARG A 144 -3.57 14.06 -35.18
N ASP A 145 -3.80 14.74 -36.30
CA ASP A 145 -2.76 15.50 -37.00
C ASP A 145 -2.29 16.69 -36.16
N LYS A 146 -3.19 17.32 -35.40
CA LYS A 146 -2.84 18.38 -34.44
C LYS A 146 -1.98 17.86 -33.29
N LEU A 147 -2.29 16.68 -32.75
CA LEU A 147 -1.48 16.00 -31.73
C LEU A 147 -0.10 15.63 -32.26
N MET A 148 -0.03 15.15 -33.51
CA MET A 148 1.23 14.82 -34.16
C MET A 148 2.12 16.05 -34.32
N LYS A 149 1.55 17.20 -34.72
CA LYS A 149 2.28 18.47 -34.81
C LYS A 149 2.84 18.93 -33.45
N LEU A 150 2.05 18.82 -32.38
CA LEU A 150 2.51 19.16 -31.02
C LEU A 150 3.69 18.28 -30.58
N ARG A 151 3.63 16.97 -30.87
CA ARG A 151 4.73 16.05 -30.55
C ARG A 151 6.01 16.34 -31.32
N HIS A 152 5.91 16.65 -32.62
CA HIS A 152 7.08 17.02 -33.41
C HIS A 152 7.68 18.36 -32.99
N SER A 153 6.87 19.35 -32.58
CA SER A 153 7.40 20.61 -32.05
C SER A 153 8.10 20.47 -30.69
N SER A 154 7.79 19.41 -29.94
CA SER A 154 8.44 19.10 -28.66
C SER A 154 9.78 18.38 -28.83
N ASP A 155 9.95 17.62 -29.92
CA ASP A 155 11.19 16.90 -30.22
C ASP A 155 12.31 17.81 -30.77
N ASP A 156 11.94 18.98 -31.32
CA ASP A 156 12.88 19.99 -31.87
C ASP A 156 13.42 21.00 -30.83
N GLN A 157 13.06 20.87 -29.55
CA GLN A 157 13.37 21.83 -28.48
C GLN A 157 14.34 21.31 -27.42
#